data_AF-A0A925D9G4-F1
#
_entry.id   AF-A0A925D9G4-F1
#
_cell.length_a   1.000
_cell.length_b   1.000
_cell.length_c   1.000
_cell.angle_alpha   90.00
_cell.angle_beta   90.00
_cell.angle_gamma   90.00
#
_symmetry.space_group_name_H-M   'P 1'
#
loop_
_entity.id
_entity.type
_entity.pdbx_description
1 polymer ?
#
loop_
_entity_poly.entity_id
_entity_poly.type
_entity_poly.pdbx_seq_one_letter_code
_entity_poly.pdbx_strand_id
1 'polypeptide(L)'
;MTAFQVSDEDIPDPDLLDVTEQADTEPSEPEPDPAVVDAALDAAAKGNTDETAWDFAFRRAAAKVREFPRQPGVYLMKNAAGTVIYIGKAKNLRSRAGSYFLAGAKVEFRTREWVHEIADADYIECDSDVDALLTESRLIKDIQPKY
;
A
#
# COMPACT_ATOMS: atom_id res chain seq x y z
N MET A 1 6.98 68.14 2.38
CA MET A 1 6.33 67.38 3.46
C MET A 1 5.81 66.09 2.85
N THR A 2 6.50 65.00 3.11
CA THR A 2 6.26 63.67 2.53
C THR A 2 5.10 63.02 3.29
N ALA A 3 3.98 62.78 2.62
CA ALA A 3 2.92 61.93 3.13
C ALA A 3 3.21 60.48 2.68
N PHE A 4 3.48 59.64 3.67
CA PHE A 4 3.80 58.23 3.57
C PHE A 4 2.51 57.47 3.28
N GLN A 5 2.37 56.95 2.06
CA GLN A 5 1.21 56.19 1.63
C GLN A 5 1.44 54.73 2.04
N VAL A 6 0.62 54.24 2.95
CA VAL A 6 0.57 52.83 3.36
C VAL A 6 -0.18 52.09 2.26
N SER A 7 0.52 51.27 1.49
CA SER A 7 -0.08 50.33 0.53
C SER A 7 -0.38 49.03 1.26
N ASP A 8 -1.67 48.73 1.38
CA ASP A 8 -2.26 47.58 2.06
C ASP A 8 -2.53 46.42 1.08
N GLU A 9 -1.63 46.21 0.11
CA GLU A 9 -1.79 45.18 -0.93
C GLU A 9 -0.53 44.32 -0.97
N ASP A 10 -0.62 43.16 -0.30
CA ASP A 10 -0.07 41.84 -0.69
C ASP A 10 0.09 40.95 0.56
N ILE A 11 -1.03 40.58 1.18
CA ILE A 11 -1.11 39.33 1.95
C ILE A 11 -1.88 38.35 1.05
N PRO A 12 -1.23 37.38 0.38
CA PRO A 12 -1.97 36.36 -0.33
C PRO A 12 -2.76 35.51 0.68
N ASP A 13 -4.06 35.37 0.40
CA ASP A 13 -4.98 34.51 1.13
C ASP A 13 -4.39 33.10 1.34
N PRO A 14 -4.47 32.51 2.56
CA PRO A 14 -4.05 31.14 2.81
C PRO A 14 -5.06 30.07 2.31
N ASP A 15 -6.02 30.44 1.46
CA ASP A 15 -7.13 29.57 1.04
C ASP A 15 -6.92 28.90 -0.33
N LEU A 16 -5.68 28.54 -0.62
CA LEU A 16 -5.32 27.64 -1.72
C LEU A 16 -4.91 26.27 -1.15
N LEU A 17 -5.85 25.61 -0.50
CA LEU A 17 -5.88 24.15 -0.55
C LEU A 17 -6.56 23.79 -1.86
N ASP A 18 -5.72 23.62 -2.89
CA ASP A 18 -6.05 22.83 -4.06
C ASP A 18 -6.50 21.46 -3.56
N VAL A 19 -7.82 21.31 -3.40
CA VAL A 19 -8.50 20.02 -3.36
C VAL A 19 -8.27 19.42 -4.73
N THR A 20 -7.10 18.80 -4.89
CA THR A 20 -6.93 17.77 -5.89
C THR A 20 -7.92 16.68 -5.50
N GLU A 21 -9.10 16.77 -6.10
CA GLU A 21 -10.07 15.72 -6.35
C GLU A 21 -9.34 14.60 -7.11
N GLN A 22 -8.42 13.91 -6.44
CA GLN A 22 -7.88 12.65 -6.92
C GLN A 22 -8.84 11.57 -6.47
N ALA A 23 -9.89 11.48 -7.29
CA ALA A 23 -10.68 10.32 -7.59
C ALA A 23 -10.55 9.17 -6.59
N ASP A 24 -11.63 8.98 -5.84
CA ASP A 24 -12.19 7.68 -5.49
C ASP A 24 -12.19 6.73 -6.70
N THR A 25 -11.03 6.21 -7.06
CA THR A 25 -10.94 4.94 -7.76
C THR A 25 -10.34 3.99 -6.76
N GLU A 26 -11.22 3.45 -5.89
CA GLU A 26 -10.98 2.11 -5.38
C GLU A 26 -10.56 1.27 -6.61
N PRO A 27 -9.34 0.71 -6.65
CA PRO A 27 -9.06 -0.28 -7.66
C PRO A 27 -10.03 -1.42 -7.35
N SER A 28 -11.10 -1.49 -8.14
CA SER A 28 -12.03 -2.59 -8.19
C SER A 28 -11.32 -3.80 -8.81
N GLU A 29 -10.23 -4.21 -8.18
CA GLU A 29 -9.65 -5.51 -8.40
C GLU A 29 -10.65 -6.52 -7.83
N PRO A 30 -11.14 -7.48 -8.64
CA PRO A 30 -11.98 -8.53 -8.10
C PRO A 30 -11.21 -9.24 -6.98
N GLU A 31 -11.78 -9.31 -5.77
CA GLU A 31 -11.17 -10.11 -4.70
C GLU A 31 -10.95 -11.52 -5.27
N PRO A 32 -9.70 -12.01 -5.34
CA PRO A 32 -9.45 -13.32 -5.90
C PRO A 32 -10.15 -14.36 -5.03
N ASP A 33 -10.79 -15.33 -5.69
CA ASP A 33 -11.48 -16.44 -5.05
C ASP A 33 -10.53 -17.09 -4.00
N PRO A 34 -10.92 -17.23 -2.72
CA PRO A 34 -10.04 -17.71 -1.65
C PRO A 34 -9.38 -19.07 -1.94
N ALA A 35 -9.85 -19.83 -2.93
CA ALA A 35 -9.26 -21.10 -3.35
C ALA A 35 -7.95 -20.95 -4.17
N VAL A 36 -7.67 -19.81 -4.81
CA VAL A 36 -6.50 -19.68 -5.71
C VAL A 36 -5.19 -19.28 -5.01
N VAL A 37 -5.27 -18.69 -3.82
CA VAL A 37 -4.11 -18.17 -3.08
C VAL A 37 -3.23 -19.26 -2.46
N ASP A 38 -3.80 -20.42 -2.09
CA ASP A 38 -3.06 -21.50 -1.43
C ASP A 38 -2.19 -22.33 -2.40
N ALA A 39 -2.45 -22.29 -3.72
CA ALA A 39 -1.80 -23.17 -4.70
C ALA A 39 -0.62 -22.55 -5.47
N ALA A 40 -0.38 -21.24 -5.38
CA ALA A 40 0.55 -20.51 -6.26
C ALA A 40 1.92 -20.18 -5.63
N LEU A 41 2.15 -20.55 -4.37
CA LEU A 41 3.36 -20.20 -3.61
C LEU A 41 4.47 -21.28 -3.65
N ASP A 42 4.22 -22.46 -4.24
CA ASP A 42 5.13 -23.62 -4.14
C ASP A 42 6.06 -23.86 -5.35
N ALA A 43 6.04 -22.99 -6.38
CA ALA A 43 6.82 -23.23 -7.60
C ALA A 43 8.07 -22.33 -7.72
N ALA A 44 9.06 -22.50 -6.83
CA ALA A 44 10.40 -21.94 -7.03
C ALA A 44 11.50 -22.75 -6.32
N ALA A 45 11.61 -24.04 -6.64
CA ALA A 45 12.74 -24.88 -6.22
C ALA A 45 13.48 -25.40 -7.46
N LYS A 46 14.34 -24.56 -8.04
CA LYS A 46 15.48 -24.93 -8.91
C LYS A 46 16.36 -23.68 -9.07
N GLY A 47 17.40 -23.60 -8.25
CA GLY A 47 18.22 -22.42 -8.05
C GLY A 47 19.16 -22.10 -9.22
N ASN A 48 19.27 -20.81 -9.51
CA ASN A 48 20.48 -20.17 -10.01
C ASN A 48 20.95 -19.18 -8.93
N THR A 49 22.24 -19.14 -8.62
CA THR A 49 22.85 -18.53 -7.41
C THR A 49 22.90 -16.99 -7.42
N ASP A 50 22.08 -16.33 -8.23
CA ASP A 50 21.88 -14.88 -8.18
C ASP A 50 20.46 -14.56 -7.66
N GLU A 51 20.05 -15.21 -6.57
CA GLU A 51 18.91 -14.71 -5.81
C GLU A 51 19.28 -13.34 -5.26
N THR A 52 18.77 -12.29 -5.91
CA THR A 52 18.96 -10.91 -5.45
C THR A 52 18.47 -10.76 -4.00
N ALA A 53 19.08 -9.85 -3.23
CA ALA A 53 18.65 -9.56 -1.86
C ALA A 53 17.15 -9.19 -1.78
N TRP A 54 16.61 -8.60 -2.86
CA TRP A 54 15.18 -8.35 -3.02
C TRP A 54 14.35 -9.63 -3.07
N ASP A 55 14.75 -10.63 -3.86
CA ASP A 55 13.99 -11.88 -3.99
C ASP A 55 13.84 -12.63 -2.66
N PHE A 56 14.90 -12.64 -1.85
CA PHE A 56 14.86 -13.20 -0.51
C PHE A 56 13.91 -12.41 0.40
N ALA A 57 13.99 -11.08 0.41
CA ALA A 57 13.11 -10.23 1.21
C ALA A 57 11.65 -10.38 0.79
N PHE A 58 11.37 -10.37 -0.52
CA PHE A 58 10.05 -10.55 -1.10
C PHE A 58 9.43 -11.91 -0.72
N ARG A 59 10.21 -13.00 -0.77
CA ARG A 59 9.74 -14.32 -0.32
C ARG A 59 9.46 -14.37 1.18
N ARG A 60 10.26 -13.69 2.01
CA ARG A 60 9.98 -13.58 3.45
C ARG A 60 8.69 -12.81 3.72
N ALA A 61 8.49 -11.68 3.02
CA ALA A 61 7.25 -10.90 3.10
C ALA A 61 6.05 -11.76 2.68
N ALA A 62 6.17 -12.51 1.58
CA ALA A 62 5.14 -13.44 1.12
C ALA A 62 4.81 -14.50 2.18
N ALA A 63 5.83 -15.11 2.80
CA ALA A 63 5.63 -16.09 3.87
C ALA A 63 4.90 -15.49 5.07
N LYS A 64 5.28 -14.28 5.49
CA LYS A 64 4.64 -13.54 6.58
C LYS A 64 3.16 -13.24 6.29
N VAL A 65 2.85 -12.85 5.05
CA VAL A 65 1.46 -12.59 4.61
C VAL A 65 0.57 -13.83 4.68
N ARG A 66 1.12 -15.05 4.51
CA ARG A 66 0.35 -16.29 4.69
C ARG A 66 -0.13 -16.50 6.12
N GLU A 67 0.54 -15.88 7.09
CA GLU A 67 0.18 -15.93 8.51
C GLU A 67 -0.88 -14.89 8.88
N PHE A 68 -1.17 -13.92 8.01
CA PHE A 68 -2.15 -12.86 8.29
C PHE A 68 -3.53 -13.46 8.58
N PRO A 69 -4.35 -12.83 9.43
CA PRO A 69 -5.68 -13.32 9.74
C PRO A 69 -6.61 -13.21 8.52
N ARG A 70 -7.68 -14.01 8.52
CA ARG A 70 -8.75 -13.95 7.52
C ARG A 70 -9.89 -13.04 8.02
N GLN A 71 -9.51 -11.85 8.50
CA GLN A 71 -10.39 -10.85 9.10
C GLN A 71 -10.24 -9.51 8.38
N PRO A 72 -11.20 -8.58 8.56
CA PRO A 72 -11.08 -7.24 8.04
C PRO A 72 -9.95 -6.49 8.73
N GLY A 73 -9.33 -5.57 8.00
CA GLY A 73 -8.23 -4.78 8.52
C GLY A 73 -7.50 -4.00 7.44
N VAL A 74 -6.36 -3.44 7.82
CA VAL A 74 -5.49 -2.65 6.94
C VAL A 74 -4.15 -3.34 6.82
N TYR A 75 -3.64 -3.52 5.60
CA TYR A 75 -2.31 -4.04 5.32
C TYR A 75 -1.36 -2.90 4.91
N LEU A 76 -0.09 -3.06 5.25
CA LEU A 76 0.97 -2.10 5.00
C LEU A 76 2.12 -2.80 4.30
N MET A 77 2.49 -2.33 3.11
CA MET A 77 3.66 -2.83 2.41
C MET A 77 4.84 -1.91 2.70
N LYS A 78 6.01 -2.50 2.95
CA LYS A 78 7.22 -1.79 3.36
C LYS A 78 8.37 -2.09 2.43
N ASN A 79 9.22 -1.09 2.23
CA ASN A 79 10.48 -1.26 1.50
C ASN A 79 11.59 -1.85 2.39
N ALA A 80 12.77 -2.06 1.81
CA ALA A 80 13.93 -2.61 2.53
C ALA A 80 14.43 -1.73 3.68
N ALA A 81 14.10 -0.43 3.68
CA ALA A 81 14.40 0.50 4.77
C ALA A 81 13.33 0.49 5.88
N GLY A 82 12.26 -0.30 5.74
CA GLY A 82 11.15 -0.36 6.67
C GLY A 82 10.13 0.78 6.52
N THR A 83 10.27 1.63 5.50
CA THR A 83 9.30 2.69 5.19
C THR A 83 8.06 2.08 4.57
N VAL A 84 6.89 2.50 5.03
CA VAL A 84 5.60 2.10 4.44
C VAL A 84 5.45 2.80 3.09
N ILE A 85 5.35 2.00 2.03
CA ILE A 85 5.25 2.48 0.65
C ILE A 85 3.83 2.38 0.10
N TYR A 86 2.99 1.53 0.69
CA TYR A 86 1.61 1.33 0.27
C TYR A 86 0.75 0.89 1.46
N ILE A 87 -0.49 1.37 1.49
CA ILE A 87 -1.48 1.05 2.52
C ILE A 87 -2.79 0.69 1.83
N GLY A 88 -3.46 -0.39 2.25
CA GLY A 88 -4.77 -0.73 1.74
C GLY A 88 -5.65 -1.46 2.75
N LYS A 89 -6.97 -1.28 2.65
CA LYS A 89 -7.96 -2.05 3.40
C LYS A 89 -8.28 -3.39 2.75
N ALA A 90 -8.67 -4.36 3.57
CA ALA A 90 -9.13 -5.66 3.13
C ALA A 90 -10.25 -6.18 4.02
N LYS A 91 -11.19 -6.95 3.46
CA LYS A 91 -12.12 -7.77 4.25
C LYS A 91 -11.46 -9.06 4.73
N ASN A 92 -10.46 -9.51 3.98
CA ASN A 92 -9.63 -10.66 4.28
C ASN A 92 -8.17 -10.28 4.02
N LEU A 93 -7.46 -9.91 5.09
CA LEU A 93 -6.07 -9.46 5.04
C LEU A 93 -5.16 -10.45 4.29
N ARG A 94 -5.27 -11.75 4.57
CA ARG A 94 -4.45 -12.78 3.91
C ARG A 94 -4.68 -12.83 2.40
N SER A 95 -5.95 -12.85 1.97
CA SER A 95 -6.28 -12.95 0.55
C SER A 95 -5.82 -11.70 -0.21
N ARG A 96 -6.14 -10.52 0.34
CA ARG A 96 -5.87 -9.24 -0.32
C ARG A 96 -4.38 -8.89 -0.34
N ALA A 97 -3.68 -9.02 0.78
CA ALA A 97 -2.23 -8.79 0.78
C ALA A 97 -1.48 -9.86 -0.03
N GLY A 98 -1.98 -11.10 -0.03
CA GLY A 98 -1.39 -12.22 -0.74
C GLY A 98 -1.43 -12.08 -2.26
N SER A 99 -2.43 -11.39 -2.82
CA SER A 99 -2.59 -11.25 -4.28
C SER A 99 -1.37 -10.57 -4.93
N TYR A 100 -0.70 -9.67 -4.21
CA TYR A 100 0.49 -8.96 -4.70
C TYR A 100 1.75 -9.84 -4.78
N PHE A 101 1.77 -10.99 -4.09
CA PHE A 101 2.88 -11.93 -4.11
C PHE A 101 2.72 -13.03 -5.17
N LEU A 102 1.60 -13.05 -5.88
CA LEU A 102 1.36 -13.96 -7.00
C LEU A 102 2.19 -13.57 -8.23
N ALA A 103 2.57 -14.55 -9.04
CA ALA A 103 3.39 -14.33 -10.23
C ALA A 103 2.78 -13.31 -11.22
N GLY A 104 1.45 -13.21 -11.29
CA GLY A 104 0.74 -12.25 -12.14
C GLY A 104 0.91 -10.79 -11.71
N ALA A 105 0.96 -10.53 -10.39
CA ALA A 105 1.08 -9.17 -9.86
C ALA A 105 2.43 -8.51 -10.17
N LYS A 106 3.47 -9.32 -10.41
CA LYS A 106 4.80 -8.84 -10.86
C LYS A 106 4.80 -8.30 -12.30
N VAL A 107 3.82 -8.71 -13.12
CA VAL A 107 3.77 -8.41 -14.55
C VAL A 107 2.78 -7.28 -14.84
N GLU A 108 1.81 -7.07 -13.97
CA GLU A 108 0.76 -6.07 -14.15
C GLU A 108 1.32 -4.65 -14.17
N PHE A 109 1.00 -3.89 -15.23
CA PHE A 109 1.58 -2.59 -15.52
C PHE A 109 1.42 -1.57 -14.39
N ARG A 110 0.30 -1.62 -13.66
CA ARG A 110 -0.02 -0.67 -12.58
C ARG A 110 0.66 -1.03 -11.26
N THR A 111 0.95 -2.31 -11.05
CA THR A 111 1.41 -2.84 -9.77
C THR A 111 2.92 -3.08 -9.76
N ARG A 112 3.50 -3.33 -10.94
CA ARG A 112 4.94 -3.63 -11.10
C ARG A 112 5.87 -2.59 -10.50
N GLU A 113 5.51 -1.31 -10.54
CA GLU A 113 6.44 -0.22 -10.19
C GLU A 113 6.80 -0.24 -8.70
N TRP A 114 5.82 -0.49 -7.82
CA TRP A 114 6.03 -0.50 -6.38
C TRP A 114 6.19 -1.91 -5.81
N VAL A 115 5.70 -2.95 -6.50
CA VAL A 115 5.88 -4.35 -6.05
C VAL A 115 7.35 -4.75 -5.97
N HIS A 116 8.19 -4.22 -6.87
CA HIS A 116 9.64 -4.41 -6.81
C HIS A 116 10.33 -3.64 -5.66
N GLU A 117 9.64 -2.75 -4.98
CA GLU A 117 10.15 -2.08 -3.78
C GLU A 117 9.78 -2.84 -2.49
N ILE A 118 8.80 -3.75 -2.54
CA ILE A 118 8.34 -4.51 -1.36
C ILE A 118 9.45 -5.41 -0.84
N ALA A 119 9.76 -5.27 0.44
CA ALA A 119 10.69 -6.11 1.18
C ALA A 119 10.08 -6.69 2.48
N ASP A 120 9.00 -6.08 2.99
CA ASP A 120 8.25 -6.56 4.15
C ASP A 120 6.77 -6.15 4.05
N ALA A 121 5.91 -6.78 4.84
CA ALA A 121 4.49 -6.49 4.92
C ALA A 121 4.00 -6.62 6.38
N ASP A 122 3.09 -5.74 6.80
CA ASP A 122 2.43 -5.75 8.12
C ASP A 122 0.93 -5.58 7.97
N TYR A 123 0.20 -5.76 9.08
CA TYR A 123 -1.24 -5.55 9.13
C TYR A 123 -1.69 -4.98 10.48
N ILE A 124 -2.89 -4.42 10.45
CA ILE A 124 -3.67 -4.02 11.63
C ILE A 124 -5.03 -4.67 11.48
N GLU A 125 -5.42 -5.51 12.45
CA GLU A 125 -6.75 -6.10 12.53
C GLU A 125 -7.78 -5.03 12.90
N CYS A 126 -8.96 -5.12 12.30
CA CYS A 126 -10.10 -4.28 12.62
C CYS A 126 -11.32 -5.18 12.90
N ASP A 127 -12.23 -4.68 13.73
CA ASP A 127 -13.44 -5.45 14.09
C ASP A 127 -14.50 -5.44 12.97
N SER A 128 -14.40 -4.50 12.03
CA SER A 128 -15.35 -4.33 10.93
C SER A 128 -14.75 -3.67 9.70
N ASP A 129 -15.41 -3.82 8.55
CA ASP A 129 -15.05 -3.13 7.30
C ASP A 129 -15.01 -1.60 7.47
N VAL A 130 -15.91 -1.05 8.30
CA VAL A 130 -15.98 0.40 8.57
C VAL A 130 -14.76 0.84 9.38
N ASP A 131 -14.39 0.08 10.40
CA ASP A 131 -13.20 0.38 11.21
C ASP A 131 -11.90 0.29 10.39
N ALA A 132 -11.82 -0.68 9.47
CA ALA A 132 -10.73 -0.78 8.52
C ALA A 132 -10.62 0.46 7.61
N LEU A 133 -11.77 0.95 7.10
CA LEU A 133 -11.81 2.17 6.28
C LEU A 133 -11.35 3.42 7.05
N LEU A 134 -11.81 3.59 8.30
CA LEU A 134 -11.38 4.71 9.13
C LEU A 134 -9.89 4.63 9.47
N THR A 135 -9.41 3.43 9.80
CA THR A 135 -7.99 3.20 10.14
C THR A 135 -7.09 3.45 8.93
N GLU A 136 -7.46 2.95 7.76
CA GLU A 136 -6.76 3.23 6.49
C GLU A 136 -6.69 4.73 6.22
N SER A 137 -7.83 5.42 6.26
CA SER A 137 -7.92 6.86 6.01
C SER A 137 -7.05 7.67 6.97
N ARG A 138 -6.92 7.24 8.23
CA ARG A 138 -6.03 7.87 9.22
C ARG A 138 -4.57 7.62 8.86
N LEU A 139 -4.20 6.37 8.60
CA LEU A 139 -2.81 6.01 8.28
C LEU A 139 -2.31 6.66 6.99
N ILE A 140 -3.15 6.77 5.95
CA ILE A 140 -2.78 7.46 4.71
C ILE A 140 -2.46 8.93 4.99
N LYS A 141 -3.25 9.59 5.86
CA LYS A 141 -3.01 10.99 6.23
C LYS A 141 -1.75 11.16 7.07
N ASP A 142 -1.50 10.25 8.00
CA ASP A 142 -0.38 10.34 8.94
C ASP A 142 0.96 9.95 8.30
N ILE A 143 0.96 8.92 7.46
CA ILE A 143 2.18 8.33 6.87
C ILE A 143 2.47 8.92 5.49
N GLN A 144 1.45 9.30 4.73
CA GLN A 144 1.55 9.75 3.33
C GLN A 144 2.42 8.79 2.49
N PRO A 145 1.96 7.53 2.33
CA PRO A 145 2.71 6.54 1.55
C PRO A 145 2.94 7.04 0.12
N LYS A 146 4.05 6.57 -0.47
CA LYS A 146 4.47 6.96 -1.81
C LYS A 146 3.47 6.50 -2.90
N TYR A 147 2.77 5.39 -2.65
CA TYR A 147 1.85 4.73 -3.57
C TYR A 147 0.48 4.47 -2.94
#